data_AF-A0A7M3M904-F1
#
_entry.id   AF-A0A7M3M904-F1
#
_cell.length_a   1.000
_cell.length_b   1.000
_cell.length_c   1.000
_cell.angle_alpha   90.00
_cell.angle_beta   90.00
_cell.angle_gamma   90.00
#
_symmetry.space_group_name_H-M   'P 1'
#
loop_
_entity.id
_entity.type
_entity.pdbx_description
1 polymer ?
#
loop_
_entity_poly.entity_id
_entity_poly.type
_entity_poly.pdbx_seq_one_letter_code
_entity_poly.pdbx_strand_id
1 'polypeptide(L)'
;MTKLPRFSPAFLHPRYWLSWVGIAALWLIMLLPYPLLFRIGHGLGRLAMRLLPRRVAIARRNLELCFPEMDANEREALLQRNFESVGMG
;
A
#
# COMPACT_ATOMS: atom_id res chain seq x y z
N MET A 1 -6.80 38.87 24.81
CA MET A 1 -7.44 37.65 25.36
C MET A 1 -7.83 36.74 24.20
N THR A 2 -7.02 35.73 23.94
CA THR A 2 -7.25 34.74 22.87
C THR A 2 -8.48 33.91 23.25
N LYS A 3 -9.59 34.05 22.52
CA LYS A 3 -10.76 33.19 22.67
C LYS A 3 -10.38 31.79 22.19
N LEU A 4 -10.03 30.91 23.13
CA LEU A 4 -9.84 29.50 22.82
C LEU A 4 -11.21 28.90 22.47
N PRO A 5 -11.33 28.18 21.34
CA PRO A 5 -12.56 27.50 21.00
C PRO A 5 -12.92 26.51 22.11
N ARG A 6 -14.08 26.71 22.74
CA ARG A 6 -14.62 25.77 23.72
C ARG A 6 -15.11 24.54 22.97
N PHE A 7 -14.58 23.38 23.33
CA PHE A 7 -15.05 22.09 22.83
C PHE A 7 -16.54 21.95 23.15
N SER A 8 -17.37 21.85 22.10
CA SER A 8 -18.81 21.68 22.24
C SER A 8 -19.17 20.21 21.96
N PRO A 9 -19.98 19.55 22.80
CA PRO A 9 -20.42 18.17 22.56
C PRO A 9 -21.21 18.01 21.25
N ALA A 10 -21.65 19.11 20.61
CA ALA A 10 -22.25 19.10 19.28
C ALA A 10 -21.34 18.50 18.18
N PHE A 11 -20.01 18.48 18.38
CA PHE A 11 -19.08 17.85 17.43
C PHE A 11 -19.08 16.31 17.47
N LEU A 12 -19.77 15.68 18.44
CA LEU A 12 -19.98 14.24 18.51
C LEU A 12 -21.27 13.79 17.81
N HIS A 13 -21.99 14.71 17.15
CA HIS A 13 -23.21 14.35 16.41
C HIS A 13 -22.91 13.33 15.30
N PRO A 14 -23.86 12.42 14.98
CA PRO A 14 -23.71 11.42 13.91
C PRO A 14 -23.32 12.01 12.55
N ARG A 15 -23.64 13.29 12.31
CA ARG A 15 -23.24 14.06 11.12
C ARG A 15 -21.72 14.18 10.95
N TYR A 16 -20.95 14.21 12.04
CA TYR A 16 -19.48 14.34 12.04
C TYR A 16 -18.77 13.00 12.23
N TRP A 17 -19.51 11.90 12.33
CA TRP A 17 -18.94 10.58 12.59
C TRP A 17 -18.01 10.13 11.46
N LEU A 18 -18.32 10.49 10.20
CA LEU A 18 -17.43 10.22 9.07
C LEU A 18 -16.06 10.90 9.22
N SER A 19 -16.05 12.15 9.71
CA SER A 19 -14.82 12.88 10.00
C SER A 19 -14.05 12.24 11.15
N TRP A 20 -14.73 11.82 12.22
CA TRP A 20 -14.12 11.08 13.32
C TRP A 20 -13.55 9.72 12.89
N VAL A 21 -14.25 9.00 12.02
CA VAL A 21 -13.76 7.75 11.41
C VAL A 21 -12.51 8.02 10.57
N GLY A 22 -12.49 9.09 9.77
CA GLY A 22 -11.31 9.50 9.01
C GLY A 22 -10.12 9.83 9.92
N ILE A 23 -10.34 10.58 11.00
CA ILE A 23 -9.30 10.91 11.99
C ILE A 23 -8.80 9.65 12.70
N ALA A 24 -9.71 8.76 13.13
CA ALA A 24 -9.36 7.51 13.77
C ALA A 24 -8.57 6.58 12.83
N ALA A 25 -8.95 6.53 11.54
CA ALA A 25 -8.22 5.77 10.53
C ALA A 25 -6.81 6.31 10.31
N LEU A 26 -6.66 7.64 10.19
CA LEU A 26 -5.34 8.28 10.10
C LEU A 26 -4.49 8.02 11.35
N TRP A 27 -5.10 8.09 12.53
CA TRP A 27 -4.44 7.80 13.79
C TRP A 27 -3.99 6.33 13.88
N LEU A 28 -4.82 5.40 13.40
CA LEU A 28 -4.49 3.97 13.34
C LEU A 28 -3.39 3.68 12.33
N ILE A 29 -3.37 4.38 11.19
CA ILE A 29 -2.28 4.32 10.20
C ILE A 29 -0.98 4.84 10.82
N MET A 30 -1.04 5.92 11.60
CA MET A 30 0.14 6.48 12.25
C MET A 30 0.67 5.59 13.38
N LEU A 31 -0.21 4.88 14.08
CA LEU A 31 0.15 3.89 15.11
C LEU A 31 0.55 2.55 14.50
N LEU A 32 0.43 2.38 13.18
CA LEU A 32 0.65 1.10 12.53
C LEU A 32 2.15 0.74 12.61
N PRO A 33 2.50 -0.35 13.29
CA PRO A 33 3.89 -0.74 13.43
C PRO A 33 4.45 -1.15 12.05
N TYR A 34 5.69 -0.74 11.77
CA TYR A 34 6.42 -1.01 10.52
C TYR A 34 6.27 -2.45 9.97
N PRO A 35 6.30 -3.52 10.80
CA PRO A 35 6.11 -4.89 10.33
C PRO A 35 4.74 -5.13 9.66
N LEU A 36 3.70 -4.43 10.09
CA LEU A 36 2.36 -4.59 9.54
C LEU A 36 2.22 -3.82 8.23
N LEU A 37 2.81 -2.63 8.14
CA LEU A 37 2.93 -1.88 6.88
C LEU A 37 3.69 -2.71 5.83
N PHE A 38 4.76 -3.39 6.25
CA PHE A 38 5.54 -4.29 5.40
C PHE A 38 4.73 -5.48 4.87
N ARG A 39 3.89 -6.09 5.71
CA ARG A 39 2.98 -7.18 5.30
C ARG A 39 1.89 -6.70 4.35
N ILE A 40 1.33 -5.51 4.62
CA ILE A 40 0.33 -4.89 3.75
C ILE A 40 0.96 -4.55 2.40
N GLY A 41 2.17 -3.99 2.37
CA GLY A 41 2.90 -3.69 1.15
C GLY A 41 3.19 -4.91 0.30
N HIS A 42 3.65 -6.01 0.90
CA HIS A 42 3.79 -7.31 0.20
C HIS A 42 2.45 -7.81 -0.36
N GLY A 43 1.38 -7.70 0.45
CA GLY A 43 0.03 -8.08 0.03
C GLY A 43 -0.44 -7.25 -1.17
N LEU A 44 -0.23 -5.94 -1.13
CA LEU A 44 -0.56 -5.01 -2.20
C LEU A 44 0.28 -5.26 -3.46
N GLY A 45 1.57 -5.56 -3.32
CA GLY A 45 2.42 -5.94 -4.45
C GLY A 45 1.93 -7.20 -5.16
N ARG A 46 1.58 -8.25 -4.40
CA ARG A 46 0.97 -9.46 -4.96
C ARG A 46 -0.42 -9.23 -5.54
N LEU A 47 -1.22 -8.37 -4.92
CA LEU A 47 -2.53 -8.00 -5.45
C LEU A 47 -2.38 -7.19 -6.75
N ALA A 48 -1.40 -6.30 -6.84
CA ALA A 48 -1.09 -5.53 -8.04
C ALA A 48 -0.67 -6.45 -9.20
N MET A 49 0.03 -7.55 -8.94
CA MET A 49 0.30 -8.56 -9.97
C MET A 49 -1.00 -9.16 -10.54
N ARG A 50 -1.99 -9.41 -9.69
CA ARG A 50 -3.29 -9.96 -10.11
C ARG A 50 -4.19 -8.92 -10.78
N LEU A 51 -4.18 -7.68 -10.30
CA LEU A 51 -5.01 -6.60 -10.80
C LEU A 51 -4.46 -5.94 -12.08
N LEU A 52 -3.14 -5.99 -12.29
CA LEU A 52 -2.46 -5.35 -13.44
C LEU A 52 -1.68 -6.37 -14.28
N PRO A 53 -2.35 -7.37 -14.92
CA PRO A 53 -1.68 -8.39 -15.72
C PRO A 53 -0.87 -7.80 -16.88
N ARG A 54 -1.29 -6.66 -17.42
CA ARG A 54 -0.56 -5.93 -18.47
C ARG A 54 0.80 -5.42 -17.97
N ARG A 55 0.90 -4.96 -16.73
CA ARG A 55 2.17 -4.51 -16.13
C ARG A 55 3.10 -5.70 -15.91
N VAL A 56 2.56 -6.82 -15.47
CA VAL A 56 3.31 -8.08 -15.28
C VAL A 56 3.90 -8.57 -16.60
N ALA A 57 3.11 -8.56 -17.69
CA ALA A 57 3.59 -8.96 -19.01
C ALA A 57 4.75 -8.07 -19.53
N ILE A 58 4.65 -6.74 -19.32
CA ILE A 58 5.72 -5.80 -19.70
C ILE A 58 6.98 -6.06 -18.88
N ALA A 59 6.85 -6.22 -17.55
CA ALA A 59 7.98 -6.48 -16.67
C ALA A 59 8.64 -7.83 -16.99
N ARG A 60 7.87 -8.88 -17.29
CA ARG A 60 8.40 -10.17 -17.76
C ARG A 60 9.20 -10.01 -19.04
N ARG A 61 8.67 -9.29 -20.03
CA ARG A 61 9.38 -9.05 -21.28
C ARG A 61 10.67 -8.24 -21.08
N ASN A 62 10.65 -7.25 -20.20
CA ASN A 62 11.86 -6.52 -19.84
C ASN A 62 12.90 -7.43 -19.18
N LEU A 63 12.50 -8.34 -18.29
CA LEU A 63 13.41 -9.30 -17.65
C LEU A 63 13.98 -10.30 -18.67
N GLU A 64 13.19 -10.76 -19.63
CA GLU A 64 13.69 -11.62 -20.73
C GLU A 64 14.74 -10.90 -21.59
N LEU A 65 14.53 -9.60 -21.86
CA LEU A 65 15.44 -8.81 -22.67
C LEU A 65 16.72 -8.42 -21.91
N CYS A 66 16.60 -8.08 -20.63
CA CYS A 66 17.74 -7.67 -19.79
C CYS A 66 18.55 -8.86 -19.26
N PHE A 67 17.91 -10.01 -19.05
CA PHE A 67 18.52 -11.22 -18.51
C PHE A 67 18.19 -12.46 -19.36
N PRO A 68 18.65 -12.49 -20.62
CA PRO A 68 18.37 -13.60 -21.52
C PRO A 68 19.00 -14.93 -21.04
N GLU A 69 20.15 -14.85 -20.36
CA GLU A 69 20.92 -16.01 -19.89
C GLU A 69 20.41 -16.62 -18.57
N MET A 70 19.50 -15.94 -17.87
CA MET A 70 18.87 -16.48 -16.65
C MET A 70 17.78 -17.51 -17.01
N ASP A 71 17.64 -18.54 -16.18
CA ASP A 71 16.58 -19.54 -16.36
C ASP A 71 15.18 -18.91 -16.22
N ALA A 72 14.19 -19.51 -16.88
CA ALA A 72 12.81 -19.05 -16.83
C ALA A 72 12.26 -19.01 -15.39
N ASN A 73 12.65 -19.97 -14.54
CA ASN A 73 12.22 -19.99 -13.14
C ASN A 73 12.83 -18.85 -12.31
N GLU A 74 14.11 -18.55 -12.53
CA GLU A 74 14.78 -17.45 -11.84
C GLU A 74 14.20 -16.09 -12.24
N ARG A 75 13.87 -15.92 -13.53
CA ARG A 75 13.22 -14.69 -14.02
C ARG A 75 11.83 -14.50 -13.42
N GLU A 76 11.02 -15.55 -13.29
CA GLU A 76 9.69 -15.44 -12.69
C GLU A 76 9.78 -15.17 -11.17
N ALA A 77 10.75 -15.77 -10.47
CA ALA A 77 11.00 -15.45 -9.06
C ALA A 77 11.45 -13.98 -8.87
N LEU A 78 12.28 -13.47 -9.78
CA LEU A 78 12.72 -12.07 -9.78
C LEU A 78 11.57 -11.11 -10.09
N LEU A 79 10.68 -11.49 -11.01
CA LEU A 79 9.46 -10.76 -11.32
C LEU A 79 8.57 -10.63 -10.08
N GLN A 80 8.31 -11.73 -9.36
CA GLN A 80 7.52 -11.72 -8.13
C GLN A 80 8.14 -10.80 -7.07
N ARG A 81 9.46 -10.91 -6.83
CA ARG A 81 10.18 -10.04 -5.89
C ARG A 81 10.13 -8.57 -6.28
N ASN A 82 10.21 -8.25 -7.58
CA ASN A 82 10.12 -6.88 -8.07
C ASN A 82 8.76 -6.26 -7.73
N PHE A 83 7.66 -6.99 -7.98
CA PHE A 83 6.32 -6.51 -7.66
C PHE A 83 6.04 -6.44 -6.16
N GLU A 84 6.56 -7.38 -5.37
CA GLU A 84 6.50 -7.30 -3.90
C GLU A 84 7.24 -6.07 -3.39
N SER A 85 8.40 -5.73 -3.98
CA SER A 85 9.15 -4.51 -3.67
C SER A 85 8.43 -3.24 -4.08
N VAL A 86 7.75 -3.22 -5.24
CA VAL A 86 6.94 -2.07 -5.67
C VAL A 86 5.75 -1.84 -4.74
N GLY A 87 5.18 -2.89 -4.16
CA GLY A 87 4.12 -2.77 -3.15
C GLY A 87 4.59 -2.19 -1.81
N MET A 88 5.89 -2.16 -1.56
CA MET A 88 6.51 -1.60 -0.35
C MET A 88 6.99 -0.15 -0.51
N GLY A 89 7.07 0.36 -1.74
CA GLY A 89 7.56 1.70 -2.08
C GLY A 89 6.48 2.76 -2.19
#